data_AF-A0A6V7WX15-F1
#
_entry.id   AF-A0A6V7WX15-F1
#
_cell.length_a   1.000
_cell.length_b   1.000
_cell.length_c   1.000
_cell.angle_alpha   90.00
_cell.angle_beta   90.00
_cell.angle_gamma   90.00
#
_symmetry.space_group_name_H-M   'P 1'
#
loop_
_entity.id
_entity.type
_entity.pdbx_description
1 polymer ?
#
loop_
_entity_poly.entity_id
_entity_poly.type
_entity_poly.pdbx_seq_one_letter_code
_entity_poly.pdbx_strand_id
1 'polypeptide(L)'
;MGNYLSRYWSTSLPQPTITDSENLNALDPNSNASNCSQGEQGSPEKPKSQLESVLPPTFVTPKIKRTNSKIFAAFVPDSPERYAFHNFNELKSFLDSPVGKRKGTRFKRCQDENDFDSFYNEQLSASTCTEDNNSSSSSIEQDLPYKEIPARRLTDFRVAIEKGDHAKFDELLSESPRFLVNTSNDLPTIIQIGNRYNALHVACRASNFVAVQKILTFICDKAWLTNAYSTDTCVIERSANLLDAMLNTPDKLQNYTPLHYACKMANFEIVDALLNFRVCKREPINNHDEKPLDLLGLGAKGSKQQIRDVCNKITCAFRKEPSL
;
A
#
# COMPACT_ATOMS: atom_id res chain seq x y z
N MET A 1 8.16 -28.31 14.00
CA MET A 1 7.65 -26.93 13.81
C MET A 1 8.62 -25.97 14.48
N GLY A 2 9.41 -25.21 13.70
CA GLY A 2 10.44 -24.31 14.25
C GLY A 2 9.88 -22.94 14.63
N ASN A 3 10.33 -22.38 15.74
CA ASN A 3 9.81 -21.14 16.32
C ASN A 3 10.27 -19.92 15.50
N TYR A 4 9.56 -19.60 14.41
CA TYR A 4 9.94 -18.59 13.42
C TYR A 4 10.19 -17.19 14.02
N LEU A 5 9.52 -16.88 15.14
CA LEU A 5 9.74 -15.67 15.93
C LEU A 5 11.24 -15.46 16.24
N SER A 6 12.01 -16.51 16.56
CA SER A 6 13.43 -16.35 16.95
C SER A 6 14.36 -15.86 15.83
N ARG A 7 13.94 -15.91 14.56
CA ARG A 7 14.72 -15.35 13.44
C ARG A 7 14.63 -13.83 13.34
N TYR A 8 13.52 -13.25 13.78
CA TYR A 8 13.22 -11.81 13.60
C TYR A 8 13.14 -11.05 14.93
N TRP A 9 12.88 -11.75 16.03
CA TRP A 9 12.54 -11.20 17.34
C TRP A 9 13.44 -11.79 18.42
N SER A 10 13.90 -10.94 19.36
CA SER A 10 14.98 -11.31 20.29
C SER A 10 14.53 -11.89 21.64
N THR A 11 13.26 -11.73 22.04
CA THR A 11 12.74 -12.10 23.38
C THR A 11 11.22 -12.28 23.38
N SER A 12 10.71 -13.48 23.67
CA SER A 12 9.27 -13.84 23.66
C SER A 12 8.32 -12.75 24.19
N LEU A 13 7.22 -12.51 23.49
CA LEU A 13 6.15 -11.57 23.90
C LEU A 13 5.57 -11.94 25.28
N PRO A 14 5.29 -10.96 26.16
CA PRO A 14 4.45 -11.18 27.33
C PRO A 14 3.03 -11.59 26.89
N GLN A 15 2.53 -12.70 27.42
CA GLN A 15 1.13 -13.11 27.24
C GLN A 15 0.23 -12.21 28.11
N PRO A 16 -0.89 -11.67 27.58
CA PRO A 16 -1.87 -10.98 28.40
C PRO A 16 -2.60 -11.99 29.29
N THR A 17 -2.52 -11.81 30.61
CA THR A 17 -3.29 -12.61 31.57
C THR A 17 -4.75 -12.19 31.53
N ILE A 18 -5.59 -12.99 30.87
CA ILE A 18 -7.05 -12.91 30.97
C ILE A 18 -7.45 -13.65 32.25
N THR A 19 -8.19 -12.98 33.13
CA THR A 19 -8.89 -13.59 34.27
C THR A 19 -10.39 -13.58 33.96
N ASP A 20 -11.00 -14.77 33.94
CA ASP A 20 -12.40 -15.01 33.58
C ASP A 20 -13.43 -14.66 34.67
N SER A 21 -14.73 -14.83 34.33
CA SER A 21 -15.96 -14.72 35.15
C SER A 21 -16.42 -13.29 35.50
N GLU A 22 -17.70 -12.88 35.50
CA GLU A 22 -19.02 -13.45 35.08
C GLU A 22 -20.02 -12.25 34.93
N ASN A 23 -21.27 -12.31 34.42
CA ASN A 23 -22.19 -13.42 34.18
C ASN A 23 -23.28 -13.13 33.08
N LEU A 24 -24.09 -14.15 32.82
CA LEU A 24 -25.35 -14.31 32.06
C LEU A 24 -26.50 -13.27 32.24
N ASN A 25 -27.27 -13.03 31.18
CA ASN A 25 -28.67 -13.48 31.07
C ASN A 25 -29.28 -13.33 29.65
N ALA A 26 -30.31 -14.13 29.35
CA ALA A 26 -30.94 -14.27 28.02
C ALA A 26 -32.41 -13.79 28.00
N LEU A 27 -33.01 -13.64 26.79
CA LEU A 27 -34.37 -14.07 26.37
C LEU A 27 -34.89 -13.37 25.08
N ASP A 28 -34.78 -14.07 23.95
CA ASP A 28 -35.79 -14.48 22.94
C ASP A 28 -37.12 -13.70 22.63
N PRO A 29 -37.80 -13.99 21.48
CA PRO A 29 -38.42 -12.94 20.64
C PRO A 29 -39.94 -13.09 20.33
N ASN A 30 -40.52 -12.07 19.67
CA ASN A 30 -41.65 -12.18 18.71
C ASN A 30 -41.85 -10.82 17.98
N SER A 31 -41.81 -10.75 16.65
CA SER A 31 -42.90 -10.95 15.66
C SER A 31 -44.00 -9.86 15.63
N ASN A 32 -44.14 -9.18 14.49
CA ASN A 32 -45.45 -9.03 13.82
C ASN A 32 -45.29 -8.49 12.38
N ALA A 33 -46.24 -8.88 11.51
CA ALA A 33 -46.26 -8.57 10.07
C ALA A 33 -47.49 -7.70 9.71
N SER A 34 -47.76 -7.56 8.39
CA SER A 34 -48.93 -6.91 7.75
C SER A 34 -48.73 -5.41 7.41
N ASN A 35 -49.19 -4.86 6.27
CA ASN A 35 -49.84 -5.45 5.08
C ASN A 35 -49.86 -4.48 3.88
N CYS A 36 -49.97 -4.99 2.63
CA CYS A 36 -50.69 -4.44 1.44
C CYS A 36 -50.44 -2.97 0.94
N SER A 37 -50.57 -2.56 -0.34
CA SER A 37 -51.19 -3.14 -1.57
C SER A 37 -50.57 -2.59 -2.89
N GLN A 38 -50.52 -3.45 -3.92
CA GLN A 38 -50.97 -3.33 -5.34
C GLN A 38 -50.69 -2.12 -6.29
N GLY A 39 -50.62 -2.45 -7.61
CA GLY A 39 -50.63 -1.54 -8.78
C GLY A 39 -49.47 -1.80 -9.76
N GLU A 40 -49.44 -2.89 -10.56
CA GLU A 40 -50.11 -3.14 -11.86
C GLU A 40 -49.67 -2.30 -13.10
N GLN A 41 -49.05 -3.03 -14.04
CA GLN A 41 -49.10 -2.94 -15.52
C GLN A 41 -48.61 -1.70 -16.31
N GLY A 42 -47.86 -1.96 -17.42
CA GLY A 42 -47.65 -0.98 -18.50
C GLY A 42 -46.39 -1.15 -19.39
N SER A 43 -46.37 -2.14 -20.29
CA SER A 43 -45.49 -2.13 -21.49
C SER A 43 -46.24 -1.53 -22.70
N PRO A 44 -45.55 -0.93 -23.68
CA PRO A 44 -45.45 -1.61 -24.98
C PRO A 44 -44.12 -1.41 -25.75
N GLU A 45 -44.04 -2.02 -26.94
CA GLU A 45 -42.81 -2.27 -27.72
C GLU A 45 -42.46 -1.22 -28.80
N LYS A 46 -41.15 -1.12 -29.12
CA LYS A 46 -40.45 -1.01 -30.44
C LYS A 46 -41.06 -0.26 -31.65
N PRO A 47 -40.21 0.33 -32.51
CA PRO A 47 -39.73 -0.43 -33.68
C PRO A 47 -38.23 -0.28 -34.03
N LYS A 48 -37.77 -1.07 -35.02
CA LYS A 48 -36.38 -1.15 -35.53
C LYS A 48 -36.18 -0.31 -36.81
N SER A 49 -35.00 0.29 -36.96
CA SER A 49 -34.29 0.61 -38.24
C SER A 49 -32.93 1.25 -37.88
N GLN A 50 -31.89 1.28 -38.72
CA GLN A 50 -31.50 0.47 -39.88
C GLN A 50 -29.96 0.42 -39.91
N LEU A 51 -29.38 -0.57 -40.58
CA LEU A 51 -27.93 -0.73 -40.73
C LEU A 51 -27.46 0.00 -41.99
N GLU A 52 -26.58 1.00 -41.85
CA GLU A 52 -25.87 1.58 -43.01
C GLU A 52 -24.39 1.82 -42.69
N SER A 53 -23.54 1.41 -43.62
CA SER A 53 -22.09 1.32 -43.46
C SER A 53 -21.38 2.53 -44.08
N VAL A 54 -20.59 3.25 -43.29
CA VAL A 54 -19.69 4.30 -43.79
C VAL A 54 -18.29 4.11 -43.20
N LEU A 55 -17.32 3.82 -44.06
CA LEU A 55 -15.88 3.79 -43.74
C LEU A 55 -15.29 5.21 -43.92
N PRO A 56 -14.55 5.75 -42.94
CA PRO A 56 -13.65 6.89 -43.10
C PRO A 56 -12.17 6.44 -43.19
N PRO A 57 -11.23 7.33 -43.54
CA PRO A 57 -10.23 7.01 -44.57
C PRO A 57 -8.89 6.48 -44.05
N THR A 58 -8.17 5.79 -44.94
CA THR A 58 -6.76 5.41 -44.76
C THR A 58 -5.85 6.64 -44.71
N PHE A 59 -5.29 6.92 -43.53
CA PHE A 59 -4.26 7.95 -43.39
C PHE A 59 -2.88 7.41 -43.78
N VAL A 60 -2.35 7.94 -44.89
CA VAL A 60 -0.97 7.69 -45.34
C VAL A 60 0.00 8.43 -44.43
N THR A 61 1.05 7.75 -43.97
CA THR A 61 2.08 8.33 -43.10
C THR A 61 2.98 9.33 -43.83
N PRO A 62 3.07 10.61 -43.40
CA PRO A 62 4.06 11.53 -43.91
C PRO A 62 5.39 11.31 -43.21
N LYS A 63 6.45 10.97 -43.96
CA LYS A 63 7.83 11.13 -43.49
C LYS A 63 8.14 12.64 -43.39
N ILE A 64 8.51 13.21 -42.23
CA ILE A 64 9.39 14.40 -42.14
C ILE A 64 9.85 14.79 -40.72
N LYS A 65 11.17 14.96 -40.59
CA LYS A 65 11.99 15.86 -39.72
C LYS A 65 11.71 16.01 -38.21
N ARG A 66 12.65 15.47 -37.44
CA ARG A 66 13.27 16.01 -36.21
C ARG A 66 12.72 17.37 -35.73
N THR A 67 11.89 17.33 -34.69
CA THR A 67 11.69 18.45 -33.76
C THR A 67 11.79 17.91 -32.34
N ASN A 68 12.29 18.72 -31.40
CA ASN A 68 12.46 18.32 -29.99
C ASN A 68 11.12 18.42 -29.22
N SER A 69 10.11 17.76 -29.79
CA SER A 69 8.70 17.84 -29.38
C SER A 69 8.36 16.69 -28.43
N LYS A 70 7.64 17.00 -27.36
CA LYS A 70 7.23 16.01 -26.34
C LYS A 70 6.16 15.09 -26.94
N ILE A 71 6.48 13.81 -27.12
CA ILE A 71 5.59 12.83 -27.76
C ILE A 71 4.94 11.94 -26.70
N PHE A 72 3.68 11.59 -26.91
CA PHE A 72 2.97 10.57 -26.14
C PHE A 72 2.71 9.36 -27.03
N ALA A 73 3.15 8.17 -26.58
CA ALA A 73 2.90 6.89 -27.24
C ALA A 73 1.68 6.20 -26.63
N ALA A 74 0.87 5.52 -27.45
CA ALA A 74 -0.19 4.62 -26.96
C ALA A 74 -0.15 3.26 -27.67
N PHE A 75 0.31 2.22 -26.97
CA PHE A 75 0.26 0.84 -27.45
C PHE A 75 -1.13 0.25 -27.24
N VAL A 76 -1.67 -0.40 -28.27
CA VAL A 76 -2.97 -1.08 -28.22
C VAL A 76 -2.76 -2.55 -28.62
N PRO A 77 -2.94 -3.53 -27.71
CA PRO A 77 -2.79 -4.95 -28.03
C PRO A 77 -3.69 -5.35 -29.20
N ASP A 78 -3.22 -6.25 -30.07
CA ASP A 78 -3.91 -6.64 -31.31
C ASP A 78 -4.18 -5.44 -32.25
N SER A 79 -3.30 -4.43 -32.29
CA SER A 79 -3.19 -3.46 -33.40
C SER A 79 -1.76 -3.50 -33.95
N PRO A 80 -1.55 -3.53 -35.28
CA PRO A 80 -0.25 -3.32 -35.88
C PRO A 80 0.17 -1.84 -35.90
N GLU A 81 -0.71 -0.91 -35.54
CA GLU A 81 -0.47 0.54 -35.63
C GLU A 81 0.29 1.09 -34.41
N ARG A 82 1.17 2.06 -34.67
CA ARG A 82 1.87 2.83 -33.63
C ARG A 82 1.22 4.21 -33.51
N TYR A 83 0.53 4.47 -32.41
CA TYR A 83 -0.14 5.73 -32.12
C TYR A 83 0.81 6.70 -31.39
N ALA A 84 0.97 7.90 -31.95
CA ALA A 84 1.79 8.98 -31.43
C ALA A 84 0.97 10.28 -31.38
N PHE A 85 1.08 11.04 -30.28
CA PHE A 85 0.37 12.30 -30.07
C PHE A 85 1.33 13.38 -29.60
N HIS A 86 1.10 14.63 -30.03
CA HIS A 86 2.01 15.75 -29.70
C HIS A 86 1.56 16.53 -28.47
N ASN A 87 0.34 16.27 -27.96
CA ASN A 87 -0.13 16.78 -26.68
C ASN A 87 -1.02 15.78 -25.93
N PHE A 88 -1.21 16.06 -24.64
CA PHE A 88 -1.96 15.18 -23.74
C PHE A 88 -3.48 15.16 -24.02
N ASN A 89 -4.03 16.22 -24.64
CA ASN A 89 -5.47 16.29 -24.93
C ASN A 89 -5.83 15.36 -26.09
N GLU A 90 -5.02 15.31 -27.15
CA GLU A 90 -5.12 14.33 -28.24
C GLU A 90 -5.04 12.89 -27.70
N LEU A 91 -4.02 12.59 -26.89
CA LEU A 91 -3.89 11.29 -26.23
C LEU A 91 -5.15 10.94 -25.42
N LYS A 92 -5.66 11.89 -24.62
CA LYS A 92 -6.86 11.66 -23.81
C LYS A 92 -8.08 11.36 -24.68
N SER A 93 -8.30 12.15 -25.74
CA SER A 93 -9.38 11.91 -26.71
C SER A 93 -9.25 10.55 -27.41
N PHE A 94 -8.02 10.09 -27.70
CA PHE A 94 -7.77 8.76 -28.22
C PHE A 94 -8.06 7.65 -27.19
N LEU A 95 -7.62 7.81 -25.94
CA LEU A 95 -7.90 6.86 -24.85
C LEU A 95 -9.40 6.76 -24.53
N ASP A 96 -10.17 7.80 -24.84
CA ASP A 96 -11.63 7.79 -24.76
C ASP A 96 -12.34 7.15 -25.97
N SER A 97 -11.62 6.88 -27.07
CA SER A 97 -12.16 6.23 -28.28
C SER A 97 -12.36 4.71 -28.10
N PRO A 98 -13.14 4.04 -28.98
CA PRO A 98 -13.28 2.58 -28.96
C PRO A 98 -11.96 1.80 -29.10
N VAL A 99 -10.97 2.39 -29.79
CA VAL A 99 -9.64 1.78 -29.98
C VAL A 99 -8.79 1.92 -28.72
N GLY A 100 -8.74 3.12 -28.13
CA GLY A 100 -7.99 3.38 -26.89
C GLY A 100 -8.60 2.74 -25.64
N LYS A 101 -9.89 2.41 -25.66
CA LYS A 101 -10.60 1.66 -24.60
C LYS A 101 -10.37 0.15 -24.65
N ARG A 102 -9.66 -0.40 -25.65
CA ARG A 102 -9.39 -1.85 -25.69
C ARG A 102 -8.58 -2.29 -24.46
N LYS A 103 -8.96 -3.45 -23.91
CA LYS A 103 -8.29 -4.03 -22.74
C LYS A 103 -6.81 -4.23 -23.05
N GLY A 104 -5.95 -3.81 -22.11
CA GLY A 104 -4.50 -3.89 -22.28
C GLY A 104 -3.87 -2.70 -23.04
N THR A 105 -4.64 -1.69 -23.47
CA THR A 105 -4.06 -0.43 -23.97
C THR A 105 -3.14 0.19 -22.91
N ARG A 106 -1.95 0.64 -23.32
CA ARG A 106 -0.94 1.28 -22.46
C ARG A 106 -0.48 2.58 -23.11
N PHE A 107 -0.12 3.58 -22.32
CA PHE A 107 0.46 4.81 -22.85
C PHE A 107 1.65 5.27 -22.01
N LYS A 108 2.59 5.96 -22.66
CA LYS A 108 3.80 6.52 -22.05
C LYS A 108 4.05 7.92 -22.63
N ARG A 109 4.57 8.82 -21.80
CA ARG A 109 5.14 10.09 -22.28
C ARG A 109 6.60 9.85 -22.62
N CYS A 110 6.95 9.92 -23.89
CA CYS A 110 8.29 9.67 -24.39
C CYS A 110 9.12 10.95 -24.44
N GLN A 111 10.43 10.83 -24.23
CA GLN A 111 11.37 11.95 -24.31
C GLN A 111 11.81 12.24 -25.75
N ASP A 112 12.00 11.18 -26.55
CA ASP A 112 12.40 11.23 -27.96
C ASP A 112 11.83 10.03 -28.76
N GLU A 113 12.20 9.93 -30.05
CA GLU A 113 11.78 8.85 -30.95
C GLU A 113 12.37 7.48 -30.56
N ASN A 114 13.54 7.42 -29.90
CA ASN A 114 14.13 6.15 -29.45
C ASN A 114 13.37 5.60 -28.22
N ASP A 115 12.96 6.48 -27.31
CA ASP A 115 12.14 6.16 -26.14
C ASP A 115 10.69 5.78 -26.53
N PHE A 116 10.23 6.25 -27.69
CA PHE A 116 9.00 5.79 -28.35
C PHE A 116 9.16 4.38 -28.92
N ASP A 117 10.20 4.12 -29.72
CA ASP A 117 10.42 2.80 -30.31
C ASP A 117 10.75 1.73 -29.25
N SER A 118 11.51 2.07 -28.20
CA SER A 118 11.77 1.19 -27.06
C SER A 118 10.46 0.78 -26.39
N PHE A 119 9.55 1.73 -26.13
CA PHE A 119 8.24 1.45 -25.53
C PHE A 119 7.42 0.43 -26.36
N TYR A 120 7.34 0.59 -27.68
CA TYR A 120 6.63 -0.39 -28.51
C TYR A 120 7.32 -1.76 -28.54
N ASN A 121 8.64 -1.79 -28.64
CA ASN A 121 9.38 -3.06 -28.68
C ASN A 121 9.30 -3.79 -27.33
N GLU A 122 9.32 -3.07 -26.21
CA GLU A 122 9.04 -3.60 -24.87
C GLU A 122 7.64 -4.25 -24.82
N GLN A 123 6.58 -3.56 -25.26
CA GLN A 123 5.22 -4.12 -25.23
C GLN A 123 5.03 -5.32 -26.18
N LEU A 124 5.70 -5.33 -27.34
CA LEU A 124 5.71 -6.49 -28.24
C LEU A 124 6.46 -7.69 -27.62
N SER A 125 7.63 -7.47 -27.03
CA SER A 125 8.43 -8.54 -26.42
C SER A 125 7.71 -9.20 -25.23
N ALA A 126 6.92 -8.42 -24.48
CA ALA A 126 6.05 -8.92 -23.42
C ALA A 126 4.87 -9.78 -23.94
N SER A 127 4.59 -9.77 -25.26
CA SER A 127 3.48 -10.50 -25.87
C SER A 127 3.88 -11.86 -26.45
N THR A 128 5.19 -12.13 -26.64
CA THR A 128 5.69 -13.35 -27.30
C THR A 128 6.18 -14.45 -26.35
N CYS A 129 6.11 -14.23 -25.03
CA CYS A 129 6.63 -15.17 -24.02
C CYS A 129 5.50 -15.92 -23.31
N THR A 130 4.84 -16.84 -24.01
CA THR A 130 3.95 -17.84 -23.39
C THR A 130 4.67 -19.18 -23.26
N GLU A 131 5.61 -19.25 -22.33
CA GLU A 131 5.80 -20.37 -21.40
C GLU A 131 6.75 -19.86 -20.29
N ASP A 132 6.28 -19.94 -19.04
CA ASP A 132 7.00 -19.66 -17.79
C ASP A 132 7.86 -18.38 -17.70
N ASN A 133 7.21 -17.25 -17.34
CA ASN A 133 7.63 -16.25 -16.32
C ASN A 133 6.91 -14.90 -16.54
N ASN A 134 5.73 -14.73 -15.93
CA ASN A 134 4.93 -13.52 -16.10
C ASN A 134 5.35 -12.40 -15.12
N SER A 135 6.24 -11.50 -15.56
CA SER A 135 6.45 -10.20 -14.91
C SER A 135 5.64 -9.13 -15.64
N SER A 136 4.36 -9.00 -15.28
CA SER A 136 3.40 -8.12 -15.97
C SER A 136 2.64 -7.23 -14.98
N SER A 137 3.11 -6.00 -14.80
CA SER A 137 2.51 -4.99 -13.92
C SER A 137 1.32 -4.28 -14.58
N SER A 138 0.13 -4.90 -14.58
CA SER A 138 -1.16 -4.18 -14.43
C SER A 138 -2.38 -5.10 -14.49
N SER A 139 -2.98 -5.32 -13.31
CA SER A 139 -4.44 -5.47 -13.14
C SER A 139 -5.12 -6.57 -13.96
N ILE A 140 -4.70 -7.81 -13.75
CA ILE A 140 -5.71 -8.78 -13.33
C ILE A 140 -5.94 -8.48 -11.84
N GLU A 141 -7.02 -7.77 -11.51
CA GLU A 141 -7.54 -7.83 -10.13
C GLU A 141 -8.15 -9.23 -10.00
N GLN A 142 -7.30 -10.20 -9.62
CA GLN A 142 -7.73 -11.56 -9.28
C GLN A 142 -8.55 -11.44 -8.01
N ASP A 143 -9.86 -11.25 -8.18
CA ASP A 143 -10.94 -11.18 -7.19
C ASP A 143 -10.44 -10.97 -5.75
N LEU A 144 -9.78 -9.83 -5.52
CA LEU A 144 -9.06 -9.61 -4.27
C LEU A 144 -10.09 -9.51 -3.14
N PRO A 145 -9.88 -10.21 -2.01
CA PRO A 145 -10.87 -10.33 -0.93
C PRO A 145 -11.35 -9.00 -0.35
N TYR A 146 -10.59 -7.92 -0.55
CA TYR A 146 -10.87 -6.60 -0.04
C TYR A 146 -10.76 -5.54 -1.12
N LYS A 147 -11.83 -4.74 -1.28
CA LYS A 147 -11.89 -3.57 -2.17
C LYS A 147 -10.90 -2.47 -1.74
N GLU A 148 -10.58 -1.57 -2.67
CA GLU A 148 -9.71 -0.43 -2.37
C GLU A 148 -10.35 0.53 -1.35
N ILE A 149 -9.54 1.06 -0.44
CA ILE A 149 -10.00 1.90 0.66
C ILE A 149 -10.02 3.38 0.24
N PRO A 150 -11.18 4.07 0.32
CA PRO A 150 -11.26 5.49 -0.01
C PRO A 150 -10.34 6.35 0.88
N ALA A 151 -9.73 7.39 0.32
CA ALA A 151 -8.79 8.26 1.03
C ALA A 151 -9.37 8.90 2.33
N ARG A 152 -10.69 9.13 2.38
CA ARG A 152 -11.39 9.56 3.61
C ARG A 152 -11.23 8.54 4.74
N ARG A 153 -11.44 7.25 4.45
CA ARG A 153 -11.33 6.16 5.42
C ARG A 153 -9.88 5.99 5.89
N LEU A 154 -8.90 6.11 4.99
CA LEU A 154 -7.48 6.14 5.38
C LEU A 154 -7.16 7.32 6.32
N THR A 155 -7.83 8.46 6.14
CA THR A 155 -7.73 9.61 7.05
C THR A 155 -8.36 9.30 8.41
N ASP A 156 -9.52 8.62 8.45
CA ASP A 156 -10.15 8.18 9.70
C ASP A 156 -9.23 7.22 10.49
N PHE A 157 -8.60 6.26 9.80
CA PHE A 157 -7.60 5.34 10.39
C PHE A 157 -6.37 6.07 10.93
N ARG A 158 -5.84 7.04 10.17
CA ARG A 158 -4.75 7.91 10.64
C ARG A 158 -5.14 8.65 11.92
N VAL A 159 -6.33 9.26 11.93
CA VAL A 159 -6.81 10.04 13.08
C VAL A 159 -7.03 9.16 14.31
N ALA A 160 -7.48 7.90 14.15
CA ALA A 160 -7.56 6.93 15.24
C ALA A 160 -6.18 6.64 15.86
N ILE A 161 -5.16 6.42 15.03
CA ILE A 161 -3.76 6.24 15.48
C ILE A 161 -3.24 7.51 16.18
N GLU A 162 -3.47 8.70 15.62
CA GLU A 162 -3.02 9.98 16.17
C GLU A 162 -3.64 10.30 17.53
N LYS A 163 -4.91 9.92 17.74
CA LYS A 163 -5.67 10.17 18.99
C LYS A 163 -5.53 9.09 20.06
N GLY A 164 -5.02 7.90 19.71
CA GLY A 164 -5.05 6.75 20.63
C GLY A 164 -6.40 6.03 20.68
N ASP A 165 -7.25 6.18 19.67
CA ASP A 165 -8.52 5.47 19.58
C ASP A 165 -8.28 4.02 19.10
N HIS A 166 -7.97 3.16 20.06
CA HIS A 166 -7.66 1.75 19.83
C HIS A 166 -8.88 0.94 19.38
N ALA A 167 -10.08 1.33 19.80
CA ALA A 167 -11.32 0.68 19.40
C ALA A 167 -11.60 0.95 17.92
N LYS A 168 -11.48 2.21 17.47
CA LYS A 168 -11.65 2.56 16.06
C LYS A 168 -10.54 1.98 15.17
N PHE A 169 -9.31 1.87 15.69
CA PHE A 169 -8.21 1.19 15.00
C PHE A 169 -8.54 -0.30 14.73
N ASP A 170 -9.05 -1.02 15.73
CA ASP A 170 -9.43 -2.44 15.58
C ASP A 170 -10.67 -2.62 14.69
N GLU A 171 -11.68 -1.76 14.83
CA GLU A 171 -12.87 -1.73 13.99
C GLU A 171 -12.45 -1.64 12.50
N LEU A 172 -11.62 -0.64 12.16
CA LEU A 172 -11.20 -0.41 10.78
C LEU A 172 -10.38 -1.59 10.22
N LEU A 173 -9.48 -2.18 11.00
CA LEU A 173 -8.71 -3.36 10.54
C LEU A 173 -9.56 -4.63 10.42
N SER A 174 -10.61 -4.78 11.22
CA SER A 174 -11.56 -5.90 11.07
C SER A 174 -12.46 -5.74 9.84
N GLU A 175 -12.79 -4.50 9.43
CA GLU A 175 -13.41 -4.22 8.13
C GLU A 175 -12.48 -4.51 6.95
N SER A 176 -11.19 -4.17 7.04
CA SER A 176 -10.22 -4.49 5.98
C SER A 176 -8.75 -4.46 6.44
N PRO A 177 -7.94 -5.48 6.11
CA PRO A 177 -6.49 -5.44 6.30
C PRO A 177 -5.80 -4.43 5.36
N ARG A 178 -6.48 -3.94 4.32
CA ARG A 178 -5.93 -2.95 3.38
C ARG A 178 -5.65 -1.58 4.03
N PHE A 179 -6.10 -1.33 5.27
CA PHE A 179 -5.70 -0.15 6.04
C PHE A 179 -4.21 -0.17 6.40
N LEU A 180 -3.62 -1.36 6.53
CA LEU A 180 -2.23 -1.55 6.92
C LEU A 180 -1.34 -2.05 5.78
N VAL A 181 -1.87 -2.95 4.94
CA VAL A 181 -1.11 -3.69 3.92
C VAL A 181 -1.74 -3.53 2.54
N ASN A 182 -0.98 -3.10 1.55
CA ASN A 182 -1.42 -3.08 0.16
C ASN A 182 -1.20 -4.47 -0.46
N THR A 183 -2.28 -5.25 -0.51
CA THR A 183 -2.28 -6.63 -0.99
C THR A 183 -1.95 -6.79 -2.48
N SER A 184 -1.94 -5.70 -3.26
CA SER A 184 -1.62 -5.74 -4.69
C SER A 184 -0.12 -5.62 -5.00
N ASN A 185 0.72 -5.24 -4.03
CA ASN A 185 2.15 -5.02 -4.28
C ASN A 185 3.08 -5.35 -3.09
N ASP A 186 2.57 -6.05 -2.06
CA ASP A 186 3.33 -6.46 -0.87
C ASP A 186 4.02 -5.28 -0.12
N LEU A 187 3.47 -4.07 -0.22
CA LEU A 187 3.96 -2.87 0.47
C LEU A 187 3.00 -2.37 1.57
N PRO A 188 3.49 -1.58 2.54
CA PRO A 188 2.62 -0.94 3.53
C PRO A 188 1.67 0.08 2.89
N THR A 189 0.44 0.13 3.39
CA THR A 189 -0.54 1.14 2.94
C THR A 189 -0.08 2.55 3.34
N ILE A 190 -0.08 3.46 2.37
CA ILE A 190 0.23 4.88 2.57
C ILE A 190 -1.02 5.61 3.05
N ILE A 191 -1.13 5.82 4.37
CA ILE A 191 -2.30 6.43 5.01
C ILE A 191 -2.29 7.97 4.94
N GLN A 192 -1.14 8.59 4.66
CA GLN A 192 -1.03 10.02 4.35
C GLN A 192 -0.18 10.27 3.11
N ILE A 193 -0.85 10.48 1.96
CA ILE A 193 -0.23 10.58 0.63
C ILE A 193 0.84 11.68 0.54
N GLY A 194 0.57 12.88 1.08
CA GLY A 194 1.48 14.03 0.97
C GLY A 194 2.88 13.77 1.53
N ASN A 195 2.96 13.20 2.73
CA ASN A 195 4.21 12.87 3.42
C ASN A 195 4.66 11.43 3.11
N ARG A 196 3.84 10.63 2.41
CA ARG A 196 3.98 9.18 2.23
C ARG A 196 4.13 8.40 3.54
N TYR A 197 3.38 8.75 4.58
CA TYR A 197 3.41 7.98 5.82
C TYR A 197 2.68 6.64 5.66
N ASN A 198 3.35 5.56 6.06
CA ASN A 198 2.70 4.32 6.49
C ASN A 198 2.13 4.48 7.92
N ALA A 199 1.40 3.48 8.43
CA ALA A 199 0.82 3.53 9.78
C ALA A 199 1.86 3.65 10.91
N LEU A 200 3.04 3.05 10.74
CA LEU A 200 4.09 3.04 11.76
C LEU A 200 4.74 4.42 11.95
N HIS A 201 4.96 5.19 10.87
CA HIS A 201 5.40 6.60 10.97
C HIS A 201 4.44 7.43 11.83
N VAL A 202 3.14 7.28 11.61
CA VAL A 202 2.11 8.03 12.34
C VAL A 202 2.05 7.61 13.80
N ALA A 203 2.10 6.30 14.08
CA ALA A 203 2.12 5.80 15.45
C ALA A 203 3.36 6.26 16.24
N CYS A 204 4.55 6.21 15.64
CA CYS A 204 5.79 6.70 16.24
C CYS A 204 5.76 8.23 16.46
N ARG A 205 5.28 9.00 15.47
CA ARG A 205 5.13 10.47 15.56
C ARG A 205 4.11 10.89 16.62
N ALA A 206 3.02 10.13 16.78
CA ALA A 206 2.02 10.37 17.82
C ALA A 206 2.53 9.99 19.23
N SER A 207 3.59 9.19 19.33
CA SER A 207 4.05 8.51 20.56
C SER A 207 3.05 7.45 21.06
N ASN A 208 2.31 6.82 20.14
CA ASN A 208 1.29 5.82 20.44
C ASN A 208 1.90 4.41 20.46
N PHE A 209 2.40 3.99 21.62
CA PHE A 209 3.04 2.69 21.81
C PHE A 209 2.11 1.50 21.51
N VAL A 210 0.84 1.57 21.94
CA VAL A 210 -0.14 0.48 21.72
C VAL A 210 -0.41 0.28 20.23
N ALA A 211 -0.54 1.36 19.44
CA ALA A 211 -0.67 1.24 17.99
C ALA A 211 0.60 0.68 17.34
N VAL A 212 1.80 1.10 17.79
CA VAL A 212 3.07 0.52 17.34
C VAL A 212 3.09 -1.00 17.58
N GLN A 213 2.75 -1.46 18.78
CA GLN A 213 2.68 -2.88 19.10
C GLN A 213 1.68 -3.63 18.23
N LYS A 214 0.43 -3.15 18.12
CA LYS A 214 -0.61 -3.79 17.30
C LYS A 214 -0.18 -3.92 15.83
N ILE A 215 0.35 -2.83 15.25
CA ILE A 215 0.86 -2.81 13.87
C ILE A 215 1.91 -3.90 13.67
N LEU A 216 2.92 -3.96 14.55
CA LEU A 216 4.03 -4.91 14.43
C LEU A 216 3.55 -6.36 14.63
N THR A 217 2.63 -6.59 15.58
CA THR A 217 1.99 -7.90 15.80
C THR A 217 1.25 -8.38 14.55
N PHE A 218 0.37 -7.56 13.94
CA PHE A 218 -0.39 -7.97 12.75
C PHE A 218 0.50 -8.33 11.55
N ILE A 219 1.60 -7.61 11.33
CA ILE A 219 2.54 -7.89 10.23
C ILE A 219 3.37 -9.16 10.49
N CYS A 220 3.58 -9.52 11.76
CA CYS A 220 4.26 -10.76 12.13
C CYS A 220 3.30 -11.97 12.23
N ASP A 221 2.00 -11.73 12.27
CA ASP A 221 0.98 -12.78 12.33
C ASP A 221 0.70 -13.38 10.94
N LYS A 222 1.11 -14.64 10.80
CA LYS A 222 0.93 -15.42 9.58
C LYS A 222 -0.54 -15.73 9.31
N ALA A 223 -1.35 -15.98 10.34
CA ALA A 223 -2.77 -16.27 10.16
C ALA A 223 -3.51 -15.02 9.66
N TRP A 224 -3.20 -13.86 10.25
CA TRP A 224 -3.72 -12.58 9.80
C TRP A 224 -3.31 -12.25 8.35
N LEU A 225 -2.03 -12.44 8.00
CA LEU A 225 -1.57 -12.23 6.61
C LEU A 225 -2.16 -13.24 5.62
N THR A 226 -2.26 -14.53 5.96
CA THR A 226 -2.93 -15.53 5.10
C THR A 226 -4.37 -15.12 4.82
N ASN A 227 -5.10 -14.63 5.82
CA ASN A 227 -6.45 -14.09 5.65
C ASN A 227 -6.44 -12.80 4.81
N ALA A 228 -5.49 -11.90 5.02
CA ALA A 228 -5.40 -10.63 4.31
C ALA A 228 -5.17 -10.78 2.79
N TYR A 229 -4.37 -11.76 2.40
CA TYR A 229 -4.07 -12.07 0.99
C TYR A 229 -4.96 -13.17 0.39
N SER A 230 -5.78 -13.84 1.21
CA SER A 230 -6.49 -15.08 0.87
C SER A 230 -5.58 -16.16 0.23
N THR A 231 -4.31 -16.21 0.63
CA THR A 231 -3.37 -17.25 0.24
C THR A 231 -2.33 -17.46 1.33
N ASP A 232 -1.92 -18.70 1.54
CA ASP A 232 -0.83 -19.15 2.41
C ASP A 232 0.54 -19.09 1.74
N THR A 233 0.57 -19.00 0.40
CA THR A 233 1.79 -18.93 -0.40
C THR A 233 2.64 -17.70 -0.04
N CYS A 234 3.94 -17.90 0.11
CA CYS A 234 4.94 -16.86 0.39
C CYS A 234 4.63 -15.92 1.57
N VAL A 235 3.66 -16.21 2.44
CA VAL A 235 3.25 -15.33 3.58
C VAL A 235 4.43 -15.02 4.51
N ILE A 236 5.35 -15.96 4.66
CA ILE A 236 6.61 -15.79 5.40
C ILE A 236 7.48 -14.69 4.80
N GLU A 237 7.61 -14.65 3.48
CA GLU A 237 8.43 -13.68 2.76
C GLU A 237 7.73 -12.33 2.65
N ARG A 238 6.41 -12.33 2.41
CA ARG A 238 5.55 -11.14 2.51
C ARG A 238 5.65 -10.48 3.88
N SER A 239 5.57 -11.25 4.96
CA SER A 239 5.74 -10.75 6.33
C SER A 239 7.10 -10.06 6.52
N ALA A 240 8.19 -10.70 6.06
CA ALA A 240 9.53 -10.13 6.15
C ALA A 240 9.69 -8.83 5.32
N ASN A 241 9.17 -8.82 4.09
CA ASN A 241 9.22 -7.67 3.18
C ASN A 241 8.38 -6.50 3.68
N LEU A 242 7.16 -6.76 4.17
CA LEU A 242 6.29 -5.76 4.80
C LEU A 242 6.90 -5.19 6.08
N LEU A 243 7.56 -6.02 6.89
CA LEU A 243 8.22 -5.61 8.13
C LEU A 243 9.43 -4.70 7.83
N ASP A 244 10.29 -5.08 6.87
CA ASP A 244 11.40 -4.21 6.41
C ASP A 244 10.85 -2.89 5.86
N ALA A 245 9.90 -2.96 4.93
CA ALA A 245 9.30 -1.76 4.34
C ALA A 245 8.61 -0.87 5.38
N MET A 246 7.98 -1.44 6.41
CA MET A 246 7.40 -0.65 7.50
C MET A 246 8.45 0.08 8.33
N LEU A 247 9.52 -0.63 8.73
CA LEU A 247 10.55 -0.13 9.63
C LEU A 247 11.56 0.81 8.96
N ASN A 248 11.83 0.60 7.67
CA ASN A 248 12.97 1.17 6.96
C ASN A 248 12.62 2.07 5.77
N THR A 249 11.38 2.06 5.27
CA THR A 249 10.97 3.05 4.26
C THR A 249 10.92 4.43 4.92
N PRO A 250 11.61 5.45 4.41
CA PRO A 250 11.54 6.80 4.94
C PRO A 250 10.32 7.58 4.40
N ASP A 251 9.93 8.63 5.11
CA ASP A 251 8.93 9.59 4.64
C ASP A 251 9.43 10.41 3.43
N LYS A 252 8.50 11.05 2.71
CA LYS A 252 8.82 11.82 1.50
C LYS A 252 9.52 13.17 1.78
N LEU A 253 9.23 13.80 2.92
CA LEU A 253 9.57 15.22 3.13
C LEU A 253 10.91 15.41 3.82
N GLN A 254 11.20 14.60 4.83
CA GLN A 254 12.38 14.73 5.68
C GLN A 254 13.35 13.55 5.50
N ASN A 255 12.92 12.51 4.78
CA ASN A 255 13.56 11.20 4.74
C ASN A 255 13.60 10.52 6.12
N TYR A 256 12.60 10.79 6.97
CA TYR A 256 12.51 10.22 8.31
C TYR A 256 11.88 8.83 8.25
N THR A 257 12.62 7.79 8.66
CA THR A 257 12.05 6.48 9.02
C THR A 257 11.25 6.55 10.33
N PRO A 258 10.42 5.55 10.70
CA PRO A 258 9.74 5.50 11.99
C PRO A 258 10.68 5.59 13.20
N LEU A 259 11.91 5.07 13.10
CA LEU A 259 12.91 5.18 14.16
C LEU A 259 13.33 6.65 14.40
N HIS A 260 13.48 7.47 13.35
CA HIS A 260 13.70 8.91 13.50
C HIS A 260 12.57 9.58 14.31
N TYR A 261 11.31 9.24 14.01
CA TYR A 261 10.17 9.76 14.76
C TYR A 261 10.16 9.30 16.21
N ALA A 262 10.42 8.02 16.47
CA ALA A 262 10.47 7.45 17.82
C ALA A 262 11.57 8.12 18.69
N CYS A 263 12.77 8.29 18.13
CA CYS A 263 13.88 8.96 18.80
C CYS A 263 13.60 10.45 19.00
N LYS A 264 13.03 11.14 18.00
CA LYS A 264 12.65 12.55 18.12
C LYS A 264 11.64 12.78 19.25
N MET A 265 10.69 11.87 19.43
CA MET A 265 9.75 11.90 20.56
C MET A 265 10.37 11.42 21.90
N ALA A 266 11.57 10.83 21.87
CA ALA A 266 12.26 10.22 23.01
C ALA A 266 11.38 9.21 23.79
N ASN A 267 10.58 8.44 23.06
CA ASN A 267 9.75 7.38 23.65
C ASN A 267 10.54 6.06 23.67
N PHE A 268 10.92 5.63 24.88
CA PHE A 268 11.77 4.44 25.07
C PHE A 268 11.08 3.16 24.61
N GLU A 269 9.80 3.01 24.93
CA GLU A 269 9.00 1.81 24.71
C GLU A 269 8.84 1.53 23.20
N ILE A 270 8.60 2.57 22.41
CA ILE A 270 8.56 2.49 20.94
C ILE A 270 9.95 2.19 20.37
N VAL A 271 11.01 2.88 20.82
CA VAL A 271 12.38 2.61 20.35
C VAL A 271 12.79 1.16 20.66
N ASP A 272 12.46 0.65 21.84
CA ASP A 272 12.70 -0.74 22.23
C ASP A 272 11.97 -1.72 21.29
N ALA A 273 10.66 -1.52 21.09
CA ALA A 273 9.85 -2.36 20.21
C ALA A 273 10.35 -2.37 18.75
N LEU A 274 10.77 -1.24 18.20
CA LEU A 274 11.35 -1.16 16.85
C LEU A 274 12.69 -1.90 16.78
N LEU A 275 13.59 -1.68 17.75
CA LEU A 275 14.95 -2.22 17.76
C LEU A 275 15.03 -3.71 18.17
N ASN A 276 13.96 -4.28 18.70
CA ASN A 276 13.86 -5.71 18.96
C ASN A 276 13.73 -6.54 17.65
N PHE A 277 13.40 -5.89 16.53
CA PHE A 277 13.49 -6.45 15.19
C PHE A 277 14.88 -6.23 14.57
N ARG A 278 15.56 -7.33 14.21
CA ARG A 278 16.92 -7.27 13.62
C ARG A 278 16.98 -6.52 12.29
N VAL A 279 15.89 -6.51 11.52
CA VAL A 279 15.79 -5.81 10.25
C VAL A 279 15.70 -4.28 10.41
N CYS A 280 15.39 -3.75 11.60
CA CYS A 280 15.28 -2.31 11.82
C CYS A 280 16.66 -1.63 11.71
N LYS A 281 16.84 -0.77 10.69
CA LYS A 281 18.07 0.01 10.48
C LYS A 281 18.20 1.06 11.58
N ARG A 282 19.35 1.06 12.26
CA ARG A 282 19.60 1.89 13.45
C ARG A 282 20.15 3.28 13.14
N GLU A 283 20.91 3.39 12.06
CA GLU A 283 21.53 4.64 11.60
C GLU A 283 21.13 5.01 10.15
N PRO A 284 19.84 4.96 9.77
CA PRO A 284 19.40 5.59 8.53
C PRO A 284 19.68 7.09 8.61
N ILE A 285 20.12 7.70 7.52
CA ILE A 285 20.37 9.14 7.43
C ILE A 285 19.20 9.86 6.76
N ASN A 286 18.84 11.02 7.26
CA ASN A 286 17.76 11.84 6.75
C ASN A 286 18.24 12.86 5.68
N ASN A 287 17.37 13.76 5.22
CA ASN A 287 17.72 14.80 4.22
C ASN A 287 18.70 15.89 4.71
N HIS A 288 19.11 15.86 5.99
CA HIS A 288 19.99 16.81 6.65
C HIS A 288 21.24 16.12 7.24
N ASP A 289 21.53 14.89 6.79
CA ASP A 289 22.62 14.02 7.27
C ASP A 289 22.53 13.63 8.77
N GLU A 290 21.37 13.82 9.41
CA GLU A 290 21.12 13.43 10.80
C GLU A 290 20.67 11.96 10.89
N LYS A 291 21.17 11.23 11.89
CA LYS A 291 20.70 9.90 12.31
C LYS A 291 19.51 10.03 13.29
N PRO A 292 18.79 8.93 13.62
CA PRO A 292 17.72 8.99 14.62
C PRO A 292 18.19 9.48 15.99
N LEU A 293 19.44 9.17 16.39
CA LEU A 293 20.02 9.58 17.66
C LEU A 293 20.29 11.10 17.73
N ASP A 294 20.62 11.74 16.61
CA ASP A 294 20.89 13.18 16.55
C ASP A 294 19.60 14.00 16.74
N LEU A 295 18.45 13.42 16.38
CA LEU A 295 17.13 14.00 16.61
C LEU A 295 16.60 13.83 18.04
N LEU A 296 17.32 13.12 18.91
CA LEU A 296 16.79 12.62 20.18
C LEU A 296 16.27 13.73 21.11
N GLY A 297 15.00 13.64 21.47
CA GLY A 297 14.36 14.57 22.42
C GLY A 297 13.97 15.94 21.86
N LEU A 298 14.28 16.24 20.58
CA LEU A 298 13.87 17.49 19.92
C LEU A 298 12.34 17.65 19.78
N GLY A 299 11.58 16.57 20.03
CA GLY A 299 10.11 16.51 19.93
C GLY A 299 9.32 16.94 21.16
N ALA A 300 9.96 17.56 22.16
CA ALA A 300 9.32 18.16 23.35
C ALA A 300 8.51 17.22 24.29
N LYS A 301 8.57 15.89 24.11
CA LYS A 301 7.80 14.91 24.90
C LYS A 301 8.62 14.03 25.87
N GLY A 302 9.95 14.01 25.76
CA GLY A 302 10.80 13.10 26.54
C GLY A 302 11.32 13.69 27.85
N SER A 303 11.27 12.90 28.93
CA SER A 303 12.03 13.21 30.15
C SER A 303 13.54 13.01 29.94
N LYS A 304 14.37 13.66 30.77
CA LYS A 304 15.83 13.47 30.75
C LYS A 304 16.26 12.01 30.95
N GLN A 305 15.46 11.23 31.68
CA GLN A 305 15.71 9.81 31.91
C GLN A 305 15.40 8.98 30.65
N GLN A 306 14.22 9.17 30.03
CA GLN A 306 13.90 8.49 28.76
C GLN A 306 14.89 8.82 27.63
N ILE A 307 15.37 10.07 27.54
CA ILE A 307 16.44 10.46 26.61
C ILE A 307 17.71 9.62 26.87
N ARG A 308 18.14 9.50 28.13
CA ARG A 308 19.28 8.66 28.51
C ARG A 308 19.06 7.19 28.14
N ASP A 309 17.86 6.66 28.39
CA ASP A 309 17.56 5.24 28.17
C ASP A 309 17.44 4.90 26.68
N VAL A 310 16.88 5.79 25.86
CA VAL A 310 16.88 5.67 24.38
C VAL A 310 18.30 5.71 23.83
N CYS A 311 19.13 6.66 24.30
CA CYS A 311 20.54 6.75 23.91
C CYS A 311 21.30 5.46 24.27
N ASN A 312 21.10 4.94 25.48
CA ASN A 312 21.67 3.67 25.94
C ASN A 312 21.17 2.49 25.09
N LYS A 313 19.87 2.38 24.78
CA LYS A 313 19.32 1.26 23.97
C LYS A 313 19.94 1.24 22.57
N ILE A 314 20.05 2.40 21.91
CA ILE A 314 20.63 2.52 20.57
C ILE A 314 22.12 2.17 20.61
N THR A 315 22.90 2.78 21.52
CA THR A 315 24.36 2.62 21.59
C THR A 315 24.81 1.24 22.11
N CYS A 316 24.16 0.68 23.13
CA CYS A 316 24.50 -0.64 23.66
C CYS A 316 24.21 -1.76 22.66
N ALA A 317 23.25 -1.58 21.76
CA ALA A 317 22.90 -2.60 20.78
C ALA A 317 23.99 -2.83 19.71
N PHE A 318 24.97 -1.94 19.56
CA PHE A 318 26.16 -2.15 18.73
C PHE A 318 27.17 -3.13 19.35
N ARG A 319 27.18 -3.30 20.68
CA ARG A 319 28.17 -4.16 21.38
C ARG A 319 27.81 -5.66 21.38
N LYS A 320 26.83 -6.08 20.58
CA LYS A 320 26.30 -7.46 20.53
C LYS A 320 26.50 -8.19 19.20
N GLU A 321 27.27 -7.62 18.28
CA GLU A 321 27.74 -8.32 17.08
C GLU A 321 29.20 -8.76 17.33
N PRO A 322 29.45 -9.99 17.85
CA PRO A 322 30.78 -10.57 17.74
C PRO A 322 31.05 -10.86 16.25
N SER A 323 32.15 -10.33 15.74
CA SER A 323 32.66 -10.70 14.42
C SER A 323 32.92 -12.21 14.36
N LEU A 324 32.24 -12.89 13.45
CA LEU A 324 32.58 -14.22 12.95
C LEU A 324 33.63 -14.11 11.84
#